data_AF-A0A1W0W8U1-F1
#
_entry.id   AF-A0A1W0W8U1-F1
#
_cell.length_a   1.000
_cell.length_b   1.000
_cell.length_c   1.000
_cell.angle_alpha   90.00
_cell.angle_beta   90.00
_cell.angle_gamma   90.00
#
_symmetry.space_group_name_H-M   'P 1'
#
loop_
_entity.id
_entity.type
_entity.pdbx_description
1 polymer ?
#
loop_
_entity_poly.entity_id
_entity_poly.type
_entity_poly.pdbx_seq_one_letter_code
_entity_poly.pdbx_strand_id
1 'polypeptide(L)'
;MGLPILRPYLHGLYITALITVIITISPSEAACCQDSNNHCGAALSSLCQSSNLLPNSLYICKKGGDPSLIHICLDGCQTRVGGNDICKHVPVDNKTTSQLLSDTALKRGQSLFSPDKKTKLSMQMNGDLVVSIIGADLTEKSVWSTGTSSLVQPPVSVR
;
A
#
# COMPACT_ATOMS: atom_id res chain seq x y z
N MET A 1 50.48 73.97 -36.02
CA MET A 1 50.03 74.69 -34.82
C MET A 1 48.88 73.91 -34.20
N GLY A 2 49.00 73.52 -32.92
CA GLY A 2 47.89 73.19 -32.02
C GLY A 2 47.13 71.86 -32.15
N LEU A 3 47.57 70.83 -31.39
CA LEU A 3 46.66 70.07 -30.50
C LEU A 3 46.62 70.85 -29.16
N PRO A 4 45.65 70.69 -28.22
CA PRO A 4 44.56 69.71 -28.11
C PRO A 4 43.20 70.35 -27.71
N ILE A 5 42.16 69.57 -27.39
CA ILE A 5 41.28 69.72 -26.20
C ILE A 5 40.42 68.47 -26.07
N LEU A 6 40.53 67.84 -24.89
CA LEU A 6 39.68 66.76 -24.40
C LEU A 6 38.26 67.26 -24.14
N ARG A 7 37.26 66.40 -24.40
CA ARG A 7 36.18 66.20 -23.43
C ARG A 7 35.65 64.75 -23.51
N PRO A 8 35.75 63.99 -22.40
CA PRO A 8 35.16 62.67 -22.29
C PRO A 8 33.67 62.85 -21.98
N TYR A 9 32.80 62.37 -22.85
CA TYR A 9 31.39 62.25 -22.48
C TYR A 9 31.23 60.96 -21.68
N LEU A 10 31.26 61.15 -20.37
CA LEU A 10 30.84 60.18 -19.37
C LEU A 10 29.37 59.78 -19.61
N HIS A 11 29.02 58.65 -18.98
CA HIS A 11 27.68 58.15 -18.72
C HIS A 11 26.99 57.41 -19.86
N GLY A 12 27.31 56.13 -19.92
CA GLY A 12 26.45 55.15 -20.55
C GLY A 12 26.89 53.74 -20.23
N LEU A 13 27.20 53.47 -18.96
CA LEU A 13 27.37 52.11 -18.43
C LEU A 13 26.00 51.43 -18.50
N TYR A 14 25.55 51.10 -19.72
CA TYR A 14 24.37 50.28 -19.94
C TYR A 14 24.82 48.83 -19.73
N ILE A 15 25.15 48.51 -18.48
CA ILE A 15 25.05 47.15 -17.99
C ILE A 15 23.54 46.89 -18.04
N THR A 16 23.05 46.39 -19.17
CA THR A 16 21.83 45.61 -19.18
C THR A 16 22.14 44.43 -18.27
N ALA A 17 21.83 44.62 -16.98
CA ALA A 17 21.64 43.52 -16.07
C ALA A 17 20.51 42.71 -16.68
N LEU A 18 20.89 41.74 -17.52
CA LEU A 18 20.10 40.55 -17.78
C LEU A 18 19.94 39.91 -16.41
N ILE A 19 18.95 40.39 -15.67
CA ILE A 19 18.38 39.67 -14.55
C ILE A 19 17.64 38.51 -15.23
N THR A 20 18.40 37.50 -15.67
CA THR A 20 17.88 36.16 -15.77
C THR A 20 17.47 35.80 -14.35
N VAL A 21 16.22 36.10 -14.02
CA VAL A 21 15.50 35.46 -12.94
C VAL A 21 15.48 33.99 -13.35
N ILE A 22 16.53 33.26 -12.97
CA ILE A 22 16.47 31.81 -12.89
C ILE A 22 15.51 31.62 -11.73
N ILE A 23 14.21 31.52 -12.05
CA ILE A 23 13.24 30.93 -11.14
C ILE A 23 13.79 29.53 -10.94
N THR A 24 14.50 29.34 -9.83
CA THR A 24 14.74 28.00 -9.30
C THR A 24 13.36 27.53 -8.91
N ILE A 25 12.65 26.97 -9.89
CA ILE A 25 11.53 26.09 -9.62
C ILE A 25 12.24 24.94 -8.92
N SER A 26 12.30 25.01 -7.59
CA SER A 26 12.52 23.82 -6.79
C SER A 26 11.60 22.78 -7.42
N PRO A 27 12.09 21.62 -7.89
CA PRO A 27 11.18 20.56 -8.27
C PRO A 27 10.37 20.31 -7.00
N SER A 28 9.15 20.86 -6.94
CA SER A 28 8.18 20.49 -5.94
C SER A 28 8.12 18.99 -6.09
N GLU A 29 8.56 18.26 -5.07
CA GLU A 29 8.61 16.80 -5.03
C GLU A 29 7.41 16.30 -5.81
N ALA A 30 7.68 15.78 -7.02
CA ALA A 30 6.64 15.58 -8.01
C ALA A 30 5.78 14.45 -7.48
N ALA A 31 4.74 14.83 -6.77
CA ALA A 31 4.02 13.90 -5.98
C ALA A 31 3.32 12.90 -6.91
N CYS A 32 3.66 11.64 -6.68
CA CYS A 32 3.44 10.51 -7.58
C CYS A 32 1.99 10.30 -8.00
N CYS A 33 1.09 10.55 -7.08
CA CYS A 33 -0.29 10.13 -7.22
C CYS A 33 -1.08 11.17 -8.02
N GLN A 34 -1.53 10.76 -9.22
CA GLN A 34 -2.37 11.59 -10.09
C GLN A 34 -3.86 11.56 -9.70
N ASP A 35 -4.25 10.54 -8.93
CA ASP A 35 -5.60 10.33 -8.41
C ASP A 35 -5.58 9.97 -6.91
N SER A 36 -6.76 9.68 -6.38
CA SER A 36 -6.94 9.24 -4.98
C SER A 36 -7.36 7.76 -4.89
N ASN A 37 -6.95 6.94 -5.86
CA ASN A 37 -7.29 5.52 -5.92
C ASN A 37 -6.21 4.64 -5.28
N ASN A 38 -6.53 3.35 -5.13
CA ASN A 38 -5.55 2.34 -4.79
C ASN A 38 -4.90 1.79 -6.06
N HIS A 39 -3.59 1.52 -6.00
CA HIS A 39 -2.82 1.04 -7.13
C HIS A 39 -1.91 -0.14 -6.79
N CYS A 40 -1.82 -1.07 -7.72
CA CYS A 40 -0.91 -2.20 -7.69
C CYS A 40 0.53 -1.77 -7.98
N GLY A 41 1.48 -2.20 -7.14
CA GLY A 41 2.92 -2.00 -7.38
C GLY A 41 3.36 -0.54 -7.54
N ALA A 42 2.46 0.39 -7.20
CA ALA A 42 2.37 1.77 -7.66
C ALA A 42 2.11 1.89 -9.17
N ALA A 43 0.89 2.27 -9.54
CA ALA A 43 0.57 2.67 -10.91
C ALA A 43 1.48 3.84 -11.29
N LEU A 44 2.28 3.61 -12.32
CA LEU A 44 3.30 4.49 -12.90
C LEU A 44 4.61 4.54 -12.12
N SER A 45 5.31 3.41 -12.11
CA SER A 45 6.75 3.28 -11.81
C SER A 45 7.64 4.28 -12.58
N SER A 46 7.16 4.83 -13.69
CA SER A 46 7.86 5.88 -14.46
C SER A 46 7.83 7.26 -13.79
N LEU A 47 6.94 7.49 -12.81
CA LEU A 47 6.77 8.78 -12.12
C LEU A 47 7.24 8.75 -10.67
N CYS A 48 7.48 7.57 -10.08
CA CYS A 48 7.92 7.42 -8.71
C CYS A 48 9.38 6.96 -8.61
N GLN A 49 10.26 7.85 -8.15
CA GLN A 49 11.65 7.54 -7.81
C GLN A 49 11.80 6.77 -6.48
N SER A 50 10.78 6.00 -6.06
CA SER A 50 10.89 5.18 -4.85
C SER A 50 11.40 3.78 -5.23
N SER A 51 12.70 3.58 -5.05
CA SER A 51 13.44 2.36 -5.43
C SER A 51 13.02 1.07 -4.70
N ASN A 52 12.00 1.13 -3.82
CA ASN A 52 11.64 0.05 -2.90
C ASN A 52 10.17 -0.38 -2.98
N LEU A 53 9.49 -0.05 -4.08
CA LEU A 53 8.09 -0.44 -4.27
C LEU A 53 7.98 -1.93 -4.61
N LEU A 54 7.07 -2.61 -3.91
CA LEU A 54 6.81 -4.03 -4.08
C LEU A 54 5.76 -4.22 -5.19
N PRO A 55 6.07 -4.92 -6.29
CA PRO A 55 5.15 -5.05 -7.43
C PRO A 55 3.85 -5.79 -7.08
N ASN A 56 3.91 -6.65 -6.05
CA ASN A 56 2.77 -7.44 -5.56
C ASN A 56 2.11 -6.80 -4.34
N SER A 57 2.06 -5.47 -4.26
CA SER A 57 1.48 -4.77 -3.12
C SER A 57 0.47 -3.72 -3.56
N LEU A 58 -0.50 -3.47 -2.70
CA LEU A 58 -1.52 -2.44 -2.86
C LEU A 58 -1.11 -1.18 -2.10
N TYR A 59 -1.08 -0.06 -2.81
CA TYR A 59 -0.75 1.24 -2.28
C TYR A 59 -1.95 2.18 -2.37
N ILE A 60 -2.14 3.04 -1.37
CA ILE A 60 -3.11 4.14 -1.42
C ILE A 60 -2.41 5.34 -2.01
N CYS A 61 -3.05 5.93 -3.01
CA CYS A 61 -2.64 7.22 -3.55
C CYS A 61 -3.53 8.33 -3.03
N LYS A 62 -2.91 9.49 -2.78
CA LYS A 62 -3.60 10.75 -2.55
C LYS A 62 -3.11 11.72 -3.61
N LYS A 63 -4.02 12.38 -4.33
CA LYS A 63 -3.64 13.30 -5.40
C LYS A 63 -2.60 14.32 -4.93
N GLY A 64 -1.46 14.38 -5.59
CA GLY A 64 -0.38 15.28 -5.21
C GLY A 64 0.38 14.85 -3.94
N GLY A 65 0.30 13.57 -3.55
CA GLY A 65 1.15 12.95 -2.52
C GLY A 65 1.88 11.69 -3.00
N ASP A 66 2.62 11.07 -2.08
CA ASP A 66 3.32 9.80 -2.31
C ASP A 66 2.45 8.57 -2.03
N PRO A 67 2.68 7.44 -2.73
CA PRO A 67 1.96 6.20 -2.48
C PRO A 67 2.32 5.63 -1.11
N SER A 68 1.31 5.30 -0.31
CA SER A 68 1.49 4.66 0.99
C SER A 68 1.09 3.19 0.91
N LEU A 69 1.92 2.28 1.43
CA LEU A 69 1.63 0.85 1.43
C LEU A 69 0.41 0.58 2.31
N ILE A 70 -0.62 -0.05 1.74
CA ILE A 70 -1.78 -0.54 2.50
C ILE A 70 -1.61 -2.02 2.81
N HIS A 71 -1.22 -2.81 1.81
CA HIS A 71 -1.23 -4.26 1.92
C HIS A 71 -0.26 -4.93 0.95
N ILE A 72 0.32 -6.07 1.36
CA ILE A 72 1.11 -6.93 0.47
C ILE A 72 0.20 -8.04 -0.06
N CYS A 73 -0.02 -8.09 -1.37
CA CYS A 73 -0.85 -9.07 -2.02
C CYS A 73 -0.05 -10.35 -2.27
N LEU A 74 -0.21 -11.35 -1.41
CA LEU A 74 0.52 -12.63 -1.49
C LEU A 74 0.35 -13.33 -2.84
N ASP A 75 -0.84 -13.19 -3.45
CA ASP A 75 -1.22 -13.88 -4.69
C ASP A 75 -1.23 -12.94 -5.91
N GLY A 76 -0.59 -11.78 -5.75
CA GLY A 76 -0.49 -10.75 -6.77
C GLY A 76 -1.61 -9.71 -6.70
N CYS A 77 -1.48 -8.67 -7.52
CA CYS A 77 -2.40 -7.54 -7.52
C CYS A 77 -3.15 -7.45 -8.85
N GLN A 78 -4.40 -7.01 -8.83
CA GLN A 78 -5.29 -6.89 -9.99
C GLN A 78 -5.63 -5.42 -10.24
N THR A 79 -5.23 -4.94 -11.42
CA THR A 79 -5.49 -3.58 -11.88
C THR A 79 -6.92 -3.43 -12.39
N ARG A 80 -7.60 -2.33 -12.05
CA ARG A 80 -8.94 -1.99 -12.55
C ARG A 80 -8.93 -0.65 -13.27
N VAL A 81 -9.48 -0.62 -14.49
CA VAL A 81 -9.53 0.62 -15.28
C VAL A 81 -10.48 1.63 -14.60
N GLY A 82 -9.94 2.79 -14.22
CA GLY A 82 -10.73 3.90 -13.68
C GLY A 82 -11.25 3.71 -12.25
N GLY A 83 -10.66 2.80 -11.47
CA GLY A 83 -11.07 2.55 -10.09
C GLY A 83 -9.94 2.05 -9.21
N ASN A 84 -10.28 1.63 -7.98
CA ASN A 84 -9.32 1.07 -7.04
C ASN A 84 -8.85 -0.32 -7.49
N ASP A 85 -7.55 -0.46 -7.63
CA ASP A 85 -6.91 -1.76 -7.71
C ASP A 85 -7.18 -2.56 -6.43
N ILE A 86 -7.09 -3.88 -6.57
CA ILE A 86 -7.32 -4.80 -5.47
C ILE A 86 -6.24 -5.86 -5.45
N CYS A 87 -5.95 -6.42 -4.27
CA CYS A 87 -5.21 -7.66 -4.25
C CYS A 87 -6.03 -8.74 -4.97
N LYS A 88 -5.35 -9.49 -5.86
CA LYS A 88 -5.92 -10.75 -6.33
C LYS A 88 -6.22 -11.53 -5.08
N HIS A 89 -7.50 -11.72 -4.86
CA HIS A 89 -7.86 -12.89 -4.11
C HIS A 89 -7.44 -14.01 -5.03
N VAL A 90 -6.67 -14.97 -4.52
CA VAL A 90 -6.88 -16.34 -5.02
C VAL A 90 -8.40 -16.46 -5.04
N PRO A 91 -9.03 -16.87 -6.15
CA PRO A 91 -10.22 -17.66 -5.92
C PRO A 91 -9.68 -18.78 -5.05
N VAL A 92 -9.72 -18.61 -3.71
CA VAL A 92 -9.87 -19.72 -2.77
C VAL A 92 -10.85 -20.53 -3.54
N ASP A 93 -10.37 -21.66 -4.08
CA ASP A 93 -11.00 -22.29 -5.21
C ASP A 93 -12.50 -22.25 -4.98
N ASN A 94 -13.31 -22.26 -6.02
CA ASN A 94 -14.72 -22.61 -5.84
C ASN A 94 -14.91 -23.85 -4.90
N LYS A 95 -13.86 -24.64 -4.69
CA LYS A 95 -13.61 -25.37 -3.44
C LYS A 95 -13.13 -24.48 -2.27
N THR A 96 -14.06 -23.82 -1.59
CA THR A 96 -13.82 -23.43 -0.20
C THR A 96 -13.59 -24.73 0.55
N THR A 97 -12.32 -25.06 0.76
CA THR A 97 -11.90 -26.39 1.17
C THR A 97 -12.50 -26.66 2.54
N SER A 98 -13.56 -27.46 2.56
CA SER A 98 -14.16 -28.01 3.78
C SER A 98 -13.28 -29.08 4.42
N GLN A 99 -12.09 -29.29 3.86
CA GLN A 99 -11.17 -30.38 4.20
C GLN A 99 -9.76 -29.81 4.33
N LEU A 100 -9.09 -30.14 5.44
CA LEU A 100 -7.64 -30.11 5.52
C LEU A 100 -7.10 -31.40 4.92
N LEU A 101 -6.10 -31.30 4.05
CA LEU A 101 -5.39 -32.46 3.53
C LEU A 101 -4.42 -32.99 4.60
N SER A 102 -4.08 -34.27 4.53
CA SER A 102 -3.01 -34.85 5.35
C SER A 102 -1.73 -34.02 5.23
N ASP A 103 -1.00 -33.90 6.34
CA ASP A 103 0.25 -33.12 6.46
C ASP A 103 0.13 -31.61 6.21
N THR A 104 -1.10 -31.09 6.10
CA THR A 104 -1.37 -29.65 6.06
C THR A 104 -1.91 -29.17 7.40
N ALA A 105 -1.66 -27.89 7.71
CA ALA A 105 -2.08 -27.29 8.97
C ALA A 105 -2.72 -25.93 8.74
N LEU A 106 -3.73 -25.62 9.56
CA LEU A 106 -4.37 -24.32 9.59
C LEU A 106 -3.48 -23.35 10.38
N LYS A 107 -2.93 -22.33 9.71
CA LYS A 107 -2.11 -21.29 10.35
C LYS A 107 -3.00 -20.26 11.05
N ARG A 108 -2.43 -19.50 12.00
CA ARG A 108 -3.15 -18.41 12.67
C ARG A 108 -3.73 -17.42 11.65
N GLY A 109 -4.98 -17.03 11.87
CA GLY A 109 -5.76 -16.18 10.97
C GLY A 109 -6.44 -16.94 9.82
N GLN A 110 -6.14 -18.23 9.61
CA GLN A 110 -6.76 -19.00 8.54
C GLN A 110 -8.06 -19.67 8.98
N SER A 111 -8.93 -19.95 8.00
CA SER A 111 -10.22 -20.59 8.23
C SER A 111 -10.59 -21.54 7.09
N LEU A 112 -11.37 -22.57 7.43
CA LEU A 112 -12.11 -23.39 6.50
C LEU A 112 -13.61 -23.12 6.65
N PHE A 113 -14.37 -23.39 5.60
CA PHE A 113 -15.82 -23.30 5.65
C PHE A 113 -16.44 -24.60 5.17
N SER A 114 -17.62 -24.92 5.70
CA SER A 114 -18.46 -25.97 5.15
C SER A 114 -18.85 -25.65 3.70
N PRO A 115 -19.18 -26.65 2.87
CA PRO A 115 -19.56 -26.42 1.47
C PRO A 115 -20.76 -25.45 1.33
N ASP A 116 -21.68 -25.48 2.29
CA ASP A 116 -22.87 -24.60 2.35
C ASP A 116 -22.60 -23.23 2.99
N LYS A 117 -21.36 -22.95 3.40
CA LYS A 117 -20.91 -21.70 4.05
C LYS A 117 -21.59 -21.35 5.37
N LYS A 118 -22.32 -22.28 5.98
CA LYS A 118 -22.99 -22.05 7.28
C LYS A 118 -22.13 -22.37 8.49
N THR A 119 -20.96 -22.98 8.29
CA THR A 119 -20.04 -23.32 9.39
C THR A 119 -18.63 -22.92 9.00
N LYS A 120 -17.89 -22.36 9.97
CA LYS A 120 -16.50 -21.95 9.83
C LYS A 120 -15.65 -22.60 10.91
N LEU A 121 -14.54 -23.22 10.53
CA LEU A 121 -13.47 -23.63 11.44
C LEU A 121 -12.31 -22.64 11.29
N SER A 122 -11.92 -21.95 12.36
CA SER A 122 -10.92 -20.88 12.33
C SER A 122 -9.82 -21.08 13.36
N MET A 123 -8.56 -20.98 12.94
CA MET A 123 -7.43 -20.86 13.85
C MET A 123 -7.22 -19.38 14.15
N GLN A 124 -7.69 -18.92 15.30
CA GLN A 124 -7.66 -17.52 15.68
C GLN A 124 -6.24 -17.04 16.02
N MET A 125 -6.04 -15.72 16.00
CA MET A 125 -4.75 -15.08 16.30
C MET A 125 -4.25 -15.33 17.73
N ASN A 126 -5.20 -15.51 18.66
CA ASN A 126 -4.92 -15.87 20.06
C ASN A 126 -4.51 -17.35 20.23
N GLY A 127 -4.40 -18.12 19.15
CA GLY A 127 -3.99 -19.52 19.18
C GLY A 127 -5.13 -20.50 19.49
N ASP A 128 -6.38 -20.03 19.53
CA ASP A 128 -7.54 -20.88 19.74
C ASP A 128 -8.15 -21.35 18.41
N LEU A 129 -8.47 -22.64 18.32
CA LEU A 129 -9.18 -23.21 17.19
C LEU A 129 -10.68 -23.24 17.51
N VAL A 130 -11.49 -22.57 16.68
CA VAL A 130 -12.90 -22.29 16.96
C VAL A 130 -13.80 -22.67 15.80
N VAL A 131 -14.92 -23.29 16.11
CA VAL A 131 -16.02 -23.56 15.17
C VAL A 131 -17.15 -22.58 15.42
N SER A 132 -17.60 -21.92 14.36
CA SER A 132 -18.70 -20.95 14.37
C SER A 132 -19.77 -21.32 13.34
N ILE A 133 -21.03 -21.00 13.64
CA ILE A 133 -22.14 -21.03 12.70
C ILE A 133 -22.32 -19.63 12.12
N ILE A 134 -22.51 -19.53 10.81
CA ILE A 134 -22.78 -18.30 10.07
C ILE A 134 -24.28 -18.23 9.79
N GLY A 135 -24.94 -17.22 10.37
CA GLY A 135 -26.35 -16.95 10.18
C GLY A 135 -26.66 -16.40 8.78
N ALA A 136 -27.95 -16.37 8.42
CA ALA A 136 -28.41 -15.78 7.16
C ALA A 136 -28.12 -14.27 7.06
N ASP A 137 -27.96 -13.61 8.21
CA ASP A 137 -27.55 -12.22 8.38
C ASP A 137 -26.03 -12.03 8.36
N LEU A 138 -25.27 -13.09 8.02
CA LEU A 138 -23.80 -13.14 8.03
C LEU A 138 -23.18 -12.97 9.43
N THR A 139 -23.98 -13.09 10.49
CA THR A 139 -23.44 -13.08 11.86
C THR A 139 -22.77 -14.40 12.18
N GLU A 140 -21.61 -14.33 12.82
CA GLU A 140 -20.89 -15.52 13.27
C GLU A 140 -21.14 -15.78 14.74
N LYS A 141 -21.63 -16.98 15.06
CA LYS A 141 -21.82 -17.44 16.44
C LYS A 141 -20.87 -18.60 16.71
N SER A 142 -19.93 -18.40 17.64
CA SER A 142 -19.08 -19.49 18.15
C SER A 142 -19.95 -20.56 18.80
N VAL A 143 -19.72 -21.82 18.43
CA VAL A 143 -20.43 -22.99 18.97
C VAL A 143 -19.49 -24.00 19.62
N TRP A 144 -18.20 -23.98 19.30
CA TRP A 144 -17.19 -24.83 19.92
C TRP A 144 -15.79 -24.20 19.81
N SER A 145 -14.92 -24.48 20.78
CA SER A 145 -13.53 -24.01 20.84
C SER A 145 -12.64 -25.05 21.52
N THR A 146 -11.36 -25.08 21.14
CA THR A 146 -10.32 -25.87 21.84
C THR A 146 -9.93 -25.32 23.21
N GLY A 147 -10.19 -24.04 23.49
CA GLY A 147 -9.81 -23.36 24.74
C GLY A 147 -8.31 -23.09 24.90
N THR A 148 -7.51 -23.24 23.83
CA THR A 148 -6.04 -23.16 23.89
C THR A 148 -5.50 -21.74 24.02
N SER A 149 -6.34 -20.72 23.85
CA SER A 149 -5.98 -19.32 24.13
C SER A 149 -5.55 -19.09 25.59
N SER A 150 -6.06 -19.89 26.53
CA SER A 150 -5.70 -19.81 27.96
C SER A 150 -4.29 -20.31 28.27
N LEU A 151 -3.68 -21.09 27.37
CA LEU A 151 -2.33 -21.65 27.52
C LEU A 151 -1.24 -20.73 26.94
N VAL A 152 -1.63 -19.70 26.18
CA VAL A 152 -0.71 -18.69 25.66
C VAL A 152 -0.44 -17.68 26.77
N GLN A 153 0.46 -18.00 27.69
CA GLN A 153 0.97 -17.02 28.65
C GLN A 153 1.71 -15.91 27.88
N PRO A 154 1.39 -14.63 28.09
CA PRO A 154 2.21 -13.54 27.56
C PRO A 154 3.64 -13.69 28.10
N PRO A 155 4.67 -13.36 27.32
CA PRO A 155 6.05 -13.42 27.80
C PRO A 155 6.17 -12.58 29.07
N VAL A 156 6.52 -13.23 30.19
CA VAL A 156 6.77 -12.54 31.45
C VAL A 156 8.07 -11.79 31.27
N SER A 157 8.01 -10.46 31.32
CA SER A 157 9.21 -9.62 31.31
C SER A 157 10.07 -9.98 32.52
N VAL A 158 11.25 -10.55 32.27
CA VAL A 158 12.25 -10.75 33.32
C VAL A 158 12.93 -9.41 33.53
N ARG A 159 12.87 -8.89 34.76
CA ARG A 159 13.50 -7.63 35.17
C ARG A 159 14.77 -7.91 35.95
#